data_AF-A0A8J6NQJ4-F1
#
_entry.id   AF-A0A8J6NQJ4-F1
#
_cell.length_a   1.000
_cell.length_b   1.000
_cell.length_c   1.000
_cell.angle_alpha   90.00
_cell.angle_beta   90.00
_cell.angle_gamma   90.00
#
_symmetry.space_group_name_H-M   'P 1'
#
loop_
_entity.id
_entity.type
_entity.pdbx_description
1 polymer ?
#
loop_
_entity_poly.entity_id
_entity_poly.type
_entity_poly.pdbx_seq_one_letter_code
_entity_poly.pdbx_strand_id
1 'polypeptide(L)' 'MHIISRKRLLEFAKKHPDCSAALESWYRIVKRTDFNSFAELRQTFPSADKVGNLTVFNIGGNKARLIAAI' A
#
# COMPACT_ATOMS: atom_id res chain seq x y z
N MET A 1 -8.82 8.37 1.80
CA MET A 1 -7.76 8.94 0.96
C MET A 1 -8.12 8.77 -0.52
N HIS A 2 -7.60 9.61 -1.43
CA HIS A 2 -7.84 9.46 -2.87
C HIS A 2 -6.64 8.80 -3.58
N ILE A 3 -6.85 7.61 -4.15
CA ILE A 3 -5.81 6.89 -4.92
C ILE A 3 -5.82 7.38 -6.36
N ILE A 4 -4.78 8.13 -6.75
CA ILE A 4 -4.63 8.74 -8.08
C ILE A 4 -4.62 7.68 -9.19
N SER A 5 -3.94 6.54 -8.99
CA SER A 5 -3.87 5.49 -9.99
C SER A 5 -3.74 4.09 -9.40
N ARG A 6 -4.65 3.20 -9.82
CA ARG A 6 -4.56 1.75 -9.55
C ARG A 6 -3.74 1.00 -10.60
N LYS A 7 -3.40 1.64 -11.73
CA LYS A 7 -2.78 0.97 -12.90
C LYS A 7 -1.50 0.23 -12.53
N ARG A 8 -0.62 0.86 -11.75
CA ARG A 8 0.66 0.25 -11.32
C ARG A 8 0.45 -0.99 -10.45
N LEU A 9 -0.56 -1.00 -9.58
CA LEU A 9 -0.89 -2.17 -8.75
C LEU A 9 -1.33 -3.34 -9.62
N LEU A 10 -2.22 -3.08 -10.59
CA LEU A 10 -2.73 -4.11 -11.50
C LEU A 10 -1.63 -4.68 -12.41
N GLU A 11 -0.79 -3.83 -12.97
CA GLU A 11 0.33 -4.27 -13.82
C GLU A 11 1.37 -5.07 -13.04
N PHE A 12 1.64 -4.71 -11.78
CA PHE A 12 2.50 -5.51 -10.91
C PHE A 12 1.84 -6.86 -10.56
N ALA A 13 0.55 -6.86 -10.19
CA ALA A 13 -0.19 -8.08 -9.85
C ALA A 13 -0.28 -9.08 -11.02
N LYS A 14 -0.35 -8.60 -12.26
CA LYS A 14 -0.29 -9.47 -13.46
C LYS A 14 1.05 -10.20 -13.58
N LYS A 15 2.16 -9.53 -13.25
CA LYS A 15 3.52 -10.09 -13.30
C LYS A 15 3.85 -10.93 -12.07
N HIS A 16 3.25 -10.62 -10.93
CA HIS A 16 3.45 -11.27 -9.64
C HIS A 16 2.11 -11.70 -9.03
N PRO A 17 1.48 -12.78 -9.54
CA PRO A 17 0.16 -13.22 -9.09
C PRO A 17 0.10 -13.54 -7.60
N ASP A 18 1.21 -13.95 -7.02
CA ASP A 18 1.37 -14.25 -5.59
C ASP A 18 1.27 -13.02 -4.69
N CYS A 19 1.41 -11.80 -5.24
CA CYS A 19 1.19 -10.53 -4.56
C CYS A 19 -0.20 -9.94 -4.82
N SER A 20 -0.99 -10.50 -5.74
CA SER A 20 -2.27 -9.92 -6.22
C SER A 20 -3.28 -9.71 -5.09
N ALA A 21 -3.50 -10.73 -4.26
CA ALA A 21 -4.42 -10.64 -3.12
C ALA A 21 -3.99 -9.57 -2.11
N ALA A 22 -2.68 -9.45 -1.84
CA ALA A 22 -2.16 -8.46 -0.91
C ALA A 22 -2.29 -7.02 -1.44
N LEU A 23 -2.03 -6.81 -2.73
CA LEU A 23 -2.23 -5.52 -3.39
C LEU A 23 -3.71 -5.12 -3.44
N GLU A 24 -4.60 -6.08 -3.64
CA GLU A 24 -6.05 -5.84 -3.62
C GLU A 24 -6.53 -5.43 -2.23
N SER A 25 -6.09 -6.14 -1.19
CA SER A 25 -6.41 -5.80 0.20
C SER A 25 -5.89 -4.41 0.56
N TRP A 26 -4.64 -4.09 0.22
CA TRP A 26 -4.07 -2.75 0.42
C TRP A 26 -4.93 -1.67 -0.25
N TYR A 27 -5.29 -1.87 -1.53
CA TYR A 27 -6.10 -0.91 -2.29
C TYR A 27 -7.48 -0.69 -1.64
N ARG A 28 -8.14 -1.76 -1.21
CA ARG A 28 -9.47 -1.67 -0.57
C ARG A 28 -9.43 -0.92 0.76
N ILE A 29 -8.42 -1.17 1.58
CA ILE A 29 -8.24 -0.50 2.87
C ILE A 29 -7.98 1.00 2.64
N VAL A 30 -6.95 1.34 1.87
CA VAL A 30 -6.58 2.76 1.64
C VAL A 30 -7.69 3.56 0.95
N LYS A 31 -8.47 2.92 0.06
CA LYS A 31 -9.62 3.57 -0.59
C LYS A 31 -10.77 3.87 0.38
N ARG A 32 -10.94 3.10 1.46
CA ARG A 32 -12.07 3.21 2.40
C ARG A 32 -11.71 3.94 3.69
N THR A 33 -10.43 4.19 3.93
CA THR A 33 -9.94 4.81 5.15
C THR A 33 -9.29 6.16 4.84
N ASP A 34 -9.61 7.16 5.63
CA ASP A 34 -8.89 8.44 5.69
C ASP A 34 -7.93 8.39 6.87
N PHE A 35 -6.63 8.30 6.59
CA PHE A 35 -5.60 8.39 7.62
C PHE A 35 -5.20 9.85 7.79
N ASN A 36 -5.38 10.40 8.98
CA ASN A 36 -5.08 11.80 9.31
C ASN A 36 -3.64 11.98 9.81
N SER A 37 -2.96 10.88 10.14
CA SER A 37 -1.56 10.89 10.54
C SER A 37 -0.85 9.58 10.18
N PHE A 38 0.47 9.62 10.12
CA PHE A 38 1.29 8.42 9.95
C PHE A 38 1.12 7.43 11.12
N ALA A 39 0.88 7.93 12.33
CA ALA A 39 0.62 7.08 13.49
C ALA A 39 -0.67 6.27 13.32
N GLU A 40 -1.75 6.91 12.86
CA GLU A 40 -3.01 6.23 12.52
C GLU A 40 -2.82 5.20 11.40
N LEU A 41 -2.04 5.55 10.37
CA LEU A 41 -1.70 4.63 9.30
C LEU A 41 -0.97 3.38 9.81
N ARG A 42 -0.02 3.52 10.74
CA ARG A 42 0.70 2.37 11.33
C ARG A 42 -0.19 1.52 12.23
N GLN A 43 -1.33 1.99 12.73
CA GLN A 43 -2.28 1.12 13.42
C GLN A 43 -2.87 0.07 12.46
N THR A 44 -3.07 0.44 11.20
CA THR A 44 -3.58 -0.46 10.15
C THR A 44 -2.46 -1.19 9.40
N PHE A 45 -1.33 -0.53 9.20
CA PHE A 45 -0.15 -1.10 8.54
C PHE A 45 1.08 -1.00 9.47
N PRO A 46 1.23 -1.91 10.47
CA PRO A 46 2.27 -1.80 11.49
C PRO A 46 3.70 -1.82 10.97
N SER A 47 3.93 -2.38 9.78
CA SER A 47 5.22 -2.44 9.10
C SER A 47 5.45 -1.32 8.09
N ALA A 48 4.57 -0.32 8.01
CA ALA A 48 4.75 0.80 7.10
C ALA A 48 5.85 1.75 7.60
N ASP A 49 6.75 2.15 6.71
CA ASP A 49 7.89 3.02 7.03
C ASP A 49 7.79 4.35 6.30
N LYS A 50 8.22 5.44 6.96
CA LYS A 50 8.29 6.77 6.36
C LYS A 50 9.72 7.04 5.88
N VAL A 51 9.87 7.34 4.60
CA VAL A 51 11.16 7.65 3.94
C VAL A 51 11.02 9.00 3.26
N GLY A 52 11.43 10.07 3.96
CA GLY A 52 11.18 11.44 3.53
C GLY A 52 9.69 11.72 3.36
N ASN A 53 9.28 12.09 2.14
CA ASN A 53 7.89 12.36 1.77
C ASN A 53 7.13 11.11 1.26
N LEU A 54 7.76 9.94 1.33
CA LEU A 54 7.19 8.68 0.86
C LEU A 54 6.88 7.77 2.02
N THR A 55 5.89 6.90 1.82
CA THR A 55 5.54 5.80 2.72
C THR A 55 5.72 4.48 1.98
N VAL A 56 6.37 3.54 2.64
CA VAL A 56 6.74 2.23 2.11
C VAL A 56 5.92 1.16 2.84
N PHE A 57 5.23 0.30 2.08
CA PHE A 57 4.44 -0.81 2.61
C PHE A 57 5.05 -2.15 2.22
N ASN A 58 5.06 -3.10 3.14
CA ASN A 58 5.41 -4.49 2.86
C ASN A 58 4.20 -5.21 2.26
N ILE A 59 4.40 -5.86 1.10
CA ILE A 59 3.33 -6.56 0.37
C ILE A 59 3.65 -8.05 0.25
N GLY A 60 2.61 -8.89 0.37
CA GLY A 60 2.68 -10.32 0.05
C GLY A 60 3.54 -11.15 1.00
N GLY A 61 3.68 -10.77 2.27
CA GLY A 61 4.61 -11.42 3.20
C GLY A 61 6.06 -10.98 2.97
N ASN A 62 6.28 -9.66 2.92
CA ASN A 62 7.58 -9.01 2.67
C ASN A 62 8.20 -9.24 1.28
N LYS A 63 7.50 -9.87 0.34
CA LYS A 63 7.98 -10.16 -1.03
C LYS A 63 8.19 -8.92 -1.89
N ALA A 64 7.41 -7.87 -1.66
CA ALA A 64 7.51 -6.63 -2.42
C ALA A 64 7.41 -5.39 -1.51
N ARG A 65 7.78 -4.24 -2.07
CA ARG A 65 7.59 -2.92 -1.47
C ARG A 65 6.70 -2.08 -2.37
N LEU A 66 5.60 -1.58 -1.80
CA LEU A 66 4.77 -0.57 -2.45
C LEU A 66 5.14 0.79 -1.88
N ILE A 67 5.51 1.73 -2.75
CA ILE A 67 5.95 3.07 -2.36
C ILE A 67 4.89 4.07 -2.82
N ALA A 68 4.39 4.88 -1.89
CA ALA A 68 3.38 5.89 -2.16
C ALA A 68 3.74 7.23 -1.51
N ALA A 69 3.42 8.33 -2.19
CA ALA A 69 3.29 9.64 -1.56
C ALA A 69 1.85 9.74 -1.03
N ILE A 70 1.70 10.05 0.26
CA ILE A 70 0.42 10.09 0.97
C ILE A 70 0.30 11.34 1.82
#